data_AF-A0A0A9FAT3-F1
#
_entry.id   AF-A0A0A9FAT3-F1
#
_cell.length_a   1.000
_cell.length_b   1.000
_cell.length_c   1.000
_cell.angle_alpha   90.00
_cell.angle_beta   90.00
_cell.angle_gamma   90.00
#
_symmetry.space_group_name_H-M   'P 1'
#
loop_
_entity.id
_entity.type
_entity.pdbx_description
1 polymer ?
#
loop_
_entity_poly.entity_id
_entity_poly.type
_entity_poly.pdbx_seq_one_letter_code
_entity_poly.pdbx_strand_id
1 'polypeptide(L)' 'MQHVDYSAGDFIDLLKGLVAYEPSARLTAQEALSHRFFTRYSYRRSL' A
#
# COMPACT_ATOMS: atom_id res chain seq x y z
N MET A 1 -14.71 14.09 14.50
CA MET A 1 -14.76 13.99 13.03
C MET A 1 -13.38 13.66 12.44
N GLN A 2 -12.67 12.64 12.93
CA GLN A 2 -11.39 12.19 12.32
C GLN A 2 -11.20 10.68 12.55
N HIS A 3 -12.06 9.86 11.94
CA HIS A 3 -11.68 8.51 11.53
C HIS A 3 -11.57 8.55 10.01
N VAL A 4 -10.73 9.45 9.51
CA VAL A 4 -10.28 9.32 8.11
C VAL A 4 -9.48 8.04 8.07
N ASP A 5 -10.04 7.04 7.38
CA ASP A 5 -9.52 5.69 7.36
C ASP A 5 -8.09 5.72 6.83
N TYR A 6 -7.11 5.62 7.74
CA TYR A 6 -5.68 5.56 7.41
C TYR A 6 -5.36 4.46 6.38
N SER A 7 -6.22 3.45 6.27
CA SER A 7 -6.21 2.42 5.23
C SER A 7 -6.34 2.97 3.81
N ALA A 8 -7.18 3.98 3.59
CA ALA A 8 -7.37 4.57 2.27
C ALA A 8 -6.10 5.29 1.79
N GLY A 9 -5.36 5.92 2.72
CA GLY A 9 -4.07 6.54 2.41
C GLY A 9 -3.03 5.52 1.95
N ASP A 10 -2.87 4.43 2.71
CA ASP A 10 -1.95 3.34 2.36
C ASP A 10 -2.35 2.66 1.03
N PHE A 11 -3.65 2.56 0.72
CA PHE A 11 -4.13 2.01 -0.55
C PHE A 11 -3.85 2.93 -1.74
N ILE A 12 -4.12 4.23 -1.61
CA ILE A 12 -3.89 5.22 -2.67
C ILE A 12 -2.39 5.31 -2.98
N ASP A 13 -1.53 5.25 -1.96
CA ASP A 13 -0.07 5.28 -2.13
C ASP A 13 0.43 4.06 -2.92
N LEU A 14 -0.07 2.87 -2.59
CA LEU A 14 0.21 1.65 -3.35
C LEU A 14 -0.21 1.78 -4.82
N LEU A 15 -1.42 2.28 -5.09
CA LEU A 15 -1.91 2.46 -6.45
C LEU A 15 -1.03 3.42 -7.24
N LYS A 16 -0.65 4.56 -6.67
CA LYS A 16 0.24 5.53 -7.34
C LYS A 16 1.56 4.89 -7.78
N GLY A 17 2.13 4.02 -6.95
CA GLY A 17 3.35 3.28 -7.29
C GLY A 17 3.14 2.21 -8.37
N LEU A 18 2.00 1.50 -8.36
CA LEU A 18 1.72 0.45 -9.34
C LEU A 18 1.35 0.98 -10.72
N VAL A 19 0.58 2.06 -10.78
CA VAL A 19 0.14 2.70 -12.03
C VAL A 19 0.94 3.95 -12.36
N ALA A 20 2.20 4.01 -11.93
CA ALA A 20 3.10 5.09 -12.30
C ALA A 20 3.26 5.16 -13.84
N TYR A 21 3.20 6.39 -14.36
CA TYR A 21 3.31 6.65 -15.79
C TYR A 21 4.65 6.15 -16.34
N GLU A 22 5.75 6.60 -15.73
CA GLU A 22 7.11 6.17 -16.04
C GLU A 22 7.31 4.70 -15.60
N PRO A 23 7.67 3.77 -16.50
CA PRO A 23 7.88 2.37 -16.15
C PRO A 23 8.98 2.16 -15.11
N SER A 24 10.02 3.00 -15.14
CA SER A 24 11.13 2.98 -14.19
C SER A 24 10.73 3.41 -12.78
N ALA A 25 9.60 4.11 -12.63
CA ALA A 25 9.06 4.53 -11.34
C ALA A 25 7.99 3.56 -10.81
N ARG A 26 7.63 2.51 -11.57
CA ARG A 26 6.64 1.52 -11.12
C ARG A 26 7.24 0.63 -10.05
N LEU A 27 6.45 0.37 -9.02
CA LEU A 27 6.80 -0.63 -8.02
C LEU A 27 6.92 -2.00 -8.68
N THR A 28 7.98 -2.70 -8.32
CA THR A 28 8.08 -4.14 -8.55
C THR A 28 7.07 -4.88 -7.69
N ALA A 29 6.78 -6.13 -8.04
CA ALA A 29 5.89 -6.98 -7.24
C ALA A 29 6.41 -7.14 -5.79
N GLN A 30 7.74 -7.23 -5.61
CA GLN A 30 8.34 -7.36 -4.28
C GLN A 30 8.16 -6.11 -3.42
N GLU A 31 8.35 -4.92 -4.01
CA GLU A 31 8.14 -3.65 -3.32
C GLU A 31 6.66 -3.43 -2.99
N ALA A 32 5.77 -3.78 -3.92
CA ALA A 32 4.32 -3.70 -3.70
C ALA A 32 3.86 -4.61 -2.55
N LEU A 33 4.33 -5.86 -2.49
CA LEU A 33 4.00 -6.79 -1.39
C LEU A 33 4.57 -6.35 -0.04
N SER A 34 5.65 -5.58 -0.03
CA SER A 34 6.26 -5.00 1.18
C SER A 34 5.56 -3.74 1.67
N HIS A 35 4.58 -3.20 0.92
CA HIS A 35 3.90 -1.96 1.23
C HIS A 35 3.05 -2.04 2.52
N ARG A 36 2.92 -0.92 3.23
CA ARG A 36 2.13 -0.78 4.47
C ARG A 36 0.69 -1.25 4.31
N PHE A 37 0.13 -1.09 3.11
CA PHE A 37 -1.20 -1.59 2.78
C PHE A 37 -1.35 -3.09 3.02
N PHE A 38 -0.33 -3.91 2.75
CA PHE A 38 -0.39 -5.36 3.01
C PHE A 38 0.16 -5.74 4.38
N THR A 39 1.28 -5.14 4.78
CA THR A 39 2.00 -5.53 6.01
C THR A 39 1.28 -5.12 7.30
N ARG A 40 0.47 -4.05 7.27
CA ARG A 40 -0.30 -3.58 8.43
C ARG A 40 -1.46 -4.52 8.80
N TYR A 41 -2.03 -5.25 7.85
CA TYR A 41 -3.08 -6.24 8.12
C TYR A 41 -2.53 -7.61 8.52
N SER A 42 -1.27 -7.92 8.21
CA SER A 42 -0.63 -9.17 8.62
C SER A 42 -0.55 -9.32 10.14
N TYR A 43 -0.42 -8.21 10.88
CA TYR A 43 -0.45 -8.22 12.36
C TYR A 43 -1.82 -8.55 12.97
N ARG A 44 -2.91 -8.50 12.19
CA ARG A 44 -4.25 -8.86 12.68
C ARG A 44 -4.60 -10.34 12.55
N ARG A 45 -3.73 -11.15 11.89
CA ARG A 45 -3.96 -12.59 11.67
C ARG A 45 -3.23 -13.52 12.65
N SER A 46 -2.57 -12.97 13.67
CA SER A 46 -1.85 -13.73 14.71
C SER A 46 -2.57 -13.73 16.07
N LEU A 47 -3.90 -13.86 16.06
CA LEU A 47 -4.72 -14.13 17.26
C LEU A 47 -5.49 -15.44 17.07
#